data_AF-A0A2D0H9M8-F1
#
_entry.id   AF-A0A2D0H9M8-F1
#
_cell.length_a   1.000
_cell.length_b   1.000
_cell.length_c   1.000
_cell.angle_alpha   90.00
_cell.angle_beta   90.00
_cell.angle_gamma   90.00
#
_symmetry.space_group_name_H-M   'P 1'
#
loop_
_entity.id
_entity.type
_entity.pdbx_description
1 polymer ?
#
loop_
_entity_poly.entity_id
_entity_poly.type
_entity_poly.pdbx_seq_one_letter_code
_entity_poly.pdbx_strand_id
1 'polypeptide(L)'
;MFGTRDLFIKGEKINQVAERRLDSYAKEAKELLRLTVQSNLEQERVIQIYIDFLEKKLQEDSQIFYLRRIYQQAKQVSQIIAYIWRWIDDATNPKQEIAKQLKKYFAHPTKENTNVGGNLENLFAANPREDNLEQNADEANLLREVFPNYNEDQNLIFPIFNKFERGEEVSGLGYLLTVDINSYQGNLSDTSINHPYLFIHTIPFPPRPQLSDATVTPDELKDWIENKIPGKYYADNLYIPTTST
;
A
#
# COMPACT_ATOMS: atom_id res chain seq x y z
N MET A 1 19.93 -8.06 -26.36
CA MET A 1 18.83 -7.32 -27.03
C MET A 1 17.65 -8.28 -27.10
N PHE A 2 16.43 -7.85 -26.78
CA PHE A 2 15.21 -8.63 -26.45
C PHE A 2 15.11 -9.06 -24.97
N GLY A 3 14.11 -8.51 -24.26
CA GLY A 3 13.76 -8.89 -22.88
C GLY A 3 12.88 -7.86 -22.15
N THR A 4 12.93 -6.58 -22.54
CA THR A 4 12.24 -5.47 -21.87
C THR A 4 10.81 -5.20 -22.36
N ARG A 5 10.36 -5.83 -23.46
CA ARG A 5 8.99 -5.64 -23.98
C ARG A 5 7.95 -6.61 -23.39
N ASP A 6 8.35 -7.79 -22.91
CA ASP A 6 7.38 -8.82 -22.49
C ASP A 6 6.85 -8.64 -21.05
N LEU A 7 7.51 -7.82 -20.23
CA LEU A 7 7.13 -7.57 -18.83
C LEU A 7 6.27 -6.31 -18.65
N PHE A 8 6.50 -5.27 -19.45
CA PHE A 8 5.59 -4.10 -19.58
C PHE A 8 4.18 -4.55 -19.99
N ILE A 9 4.13 -5.54 -20.89
CA ILE A 9 2.90 -6.15 -21.34
C ILE A 9 2.17 -6.90 -20.20
N LYS A 10 2.84 -7.41 -19.16
CA LYS A 10 2.20 -8.23 -18.10
C LYS A 10 1.57 -7.41 -16.96
N GLY A 11 2.15 -6.28 -16.57
CA GLY A 11 1.60 -5.38 -15.55
C GLY A 11 0.42 -4.56 -16.08
N GLU A 12 0.56 -3.99 -17.28
CA GLU A 12 -0.58 -3.45 -18.02
C GLU A 12 -1.61 -4.53 -18.31
N LYS A 13 -1.23 -5.77 -18.64
CA LYS A 13 -2.20 -6.87 -18.79
C LYS A 13 -2.99 -7.17 -17.54
N ILE A 14 -2.57 -6.88 -16.31
CA ILE A 14 -3.37 -7.24 -15.12
C ILE A 14 -4.44 -6.19 -14.84
N ASN A 15 -4.12 -4.89 -14.93
CA ASN A 15 -5.13 -3.82 -14.92
C ASN A 15 -5.99 -3.86 -16.18
N GLN A 16 -5.41 -4.08 -17.36
CA GLN A 16 -6.18 -4.36 -18.57
C GLN A 16 -6.94 -5.68 -18.50
N VAL A 17 -6.58 -6.68 -17.68
CA VAL A 17 -7.39 -7.90 -17.51
C VAL A 17 -8.55 -7.64 -16.56
N ALA A 18 -8.39 -6.84 -15.52
CA ALA A 18 -9.50 -6.38 -14.69
C ALA A 18 -10.44 -5.46 -15.48
N GLU A 19 -9.91 -4.49 -16.23
CA GLU A 19 -10.67 -3.61 -17.12
C GLU A 19 -11.27 -4.35 -18.32
N ARG A 20 -10.56 -5.30 -18.95
CA ARG A 20 -11.14 -6.15 -20.01
C ARG A 20 -12.16 -7.13 -19.45
N ARG A 21 -12.03 -7.59 -18.20
CA ARG A 21 -13.08 -8.37 -17.53
C ARG A 21 -14.29 -7.49 -17.23
N LEU A 22 -14.09 -6.26 -16.76
CA LEU A 22 -15.13 -5.26 -16.57
C LEU A 22 -15.86 -4.95 -17.89
N ASP A 23 -15.12 -4.69 -18.98
CA ASP A 23 -15.69 -4.47 -20.31
C ASP A 23 -16.32 -5.74 -20.88
N SER A 24 -15.76 -6.92 -20.64
CA SER A 24 -16.33 -8.20 -21.05
C SER A 24 -17.65 -8.47 -20.33
N TYR A 25 -17.73 -8.23 -19.01
CA TYR A 25 -18.95 -8.40 -18.24
C TYR A 25 -19.99 -7.34 -18.62
N ALA A 26 -19.59 -6.09 -18.82
CA ALA A 26 -20.48 -5.04 -19.30
C ALA A 26 -21.00 -5.31 -20.73
N LYS A 27 -20.17 -5.92 -21.57
CA LYS A 27 -20.52 -6.29 -22.96
C LYS A 27 -21.38 -7.56 -23.01
N GLU A 28 -21.11 -8.57 -22.19
CA GLU A 28 -22.00 -9.73 -22.01
C GLU A 28 -23.35 -9.31 -21.44
N ALA A 29 -23.37 -8.44 -20.44
CA ALA A 29 -24.62 -7.90 -19.89
C ALA A 29 -25.41 -7.12 -20.95
N LYS A 30 -24.75 -6.27 -21.75
CA LYS A 30 -25.39 -5.55 -22.86
C LYS A 30 -25.87 -6.47 -23.99
N GLU A 31 -25.13 -7.53 -24.31
CA GLU A 31 -25.50 -8.46 -25.37
C GLU A 31 -26.65 -9.39 -24.93
N LEU A 32 -26.68 -9.79 -23.65
CA LEU A 32 -27.84 -10.45 -23.04
C LEU A 32 -29.07 -9.53 -23.04
N LEU A 33 -28.89 -8.24 -22.75
CA LEU A 33 -29.96 -7.24 -22.86
C LEU A 33 -30.48 -7.10 -24.30
N ARG A 34 -29.57 -7.11 -25.28
CA ARG A 34 -29.89 -6.98 -26.70
C ARG A 34 -30.62 -8.19 -27.26
N LEU A 35 -30.24 -9.40 -26.84
CA LEU A 35 -30.87 -10.66 -27.26
C LEU A 35 -32.27 -10.86 -26.66
N THR A 36 -32.66 -10.08 -25.64
CA THR A 36 -33.90 -10.28 -24.86
C THR A 36 -34.98 -9.22 -25.15
N VAL A 37 -34.87 -8.47 -26.25
CA VAL A 37 -35.94 -7.54 -26.72
C VAL A 37 -37.14 -8.30 -27.35
N GLN A 38 -37.29 -9.60 -27.09
CA GLN A 38 -38.51 -10.39 -27.37
C GLN A 38 -39.01 -11.04 -26.07
N SER A 39 -39.99 -10.40 -25.45
CA SER A 39 -40.33 -10.48 -24.01
C SER A 39 -40.86 -11.82 -23.49
N ASN A 40 -40.41 -12.18 -22.28
CA ASN A 40 -41.25 -12.83 -21.28
C ASN A 40 -40.89 -12.28 -19.88
N LEU A 41 -41.86 -11.88 -19.06
CA LEU A 41 -41.66 -11.24 -17.73
C LEU A 41 -40.77 -12.06 -16.76
N GLU A 42 -40.79 -13.39 -16.89
CA GLU A 42 -39.90 -14.29 -16.14
C GLU A 42 -38.43 -14.15 -16.55
N GLN A 43 -38.15 -13.83 -17.82
CA GLN A 43 -36.79 -13.59 -18.31
C GLN A 43 -36.23 -12.26 -17.81
N GLU A 44 -37.05 -11.21 -17.75
CA GLU A 44 -36.66 -9.92 -17.14
C GLU A 44 -36.31 -10.09 -15.65
N ARG A 45 -37.10 -10.90 -14.92
CA ARG A 45 -36.84 -11.20 -13.51
C ARG A 45 -35.53 -11.97 -13.31
N VAL A 46 -35.24 -12.96 -14.15
CA VAL A 46 -33.99 -13.72 -14.12
C VAL A 46 -32.79 -12.83 -14.44
N ILE A 47 -32.92 -11.91 -15.40
CA ILE A 47 -31.87 -10.94 -15.75
C ILE A 47 -31.59 -9.99 -14.57
N GLN A 48 -32.63 -9.45 -13.93
CA GLN A 48 -32.43 -8.56 -12.79
C GLN A 48 -31.72 -9.28 -11.64
N ILE A 49 -32.11 -10.53 -11.33
CA ILE A 49 -31.41 -11.35 -10.32
C ILE A 49 -29.93 -11.55 -10.68
N TYR A 50 -29.61 -11.73 -11.96
CA TYR A 50 -28.23 -11.90 -12.41
C TYR A 50 -27.42 -10.59 -12.32
N ILE A 51 -28.03 -9.45 -12.66
CA ILE A 51 -27.41 -8.12 -12.49
C ILE A 51 -27.11 -7.87 -11.01
N ASP A 52 -28.11 -8.04 -10.14
CA ASP A 52 -27.95 -7.85 -8.69
C ASP A 52 -26.83 -8.76 -8.12
N PHE A 53 -26.75 -10.01 -8.61
CA PHE A 53 -25.68 -10.94 -8.26
C PHE A 53 -24.29 -10.43 -8.71
N LEU A 54 -24.18 -9.94 -9.95
CA LEU A 54 -22.92 -9.39 -10.46
C LEU A 54 -22.49 -8.13 -9.73
N GLU A 55 -23.42 -7.22 -9.43
CA GLU A 55 -23.15 -6.00 -8.66
C GLU A 55 -22.69 -6.33 -7.24
N LYS A 56 -23.36 -7.28 -6.57
CA LYS A 56 -22.95 -7.74 -5.24
C LYS A 56 -21.55 -8.36 -5.28
N LYS A 57 -21.28 -9.23 -6.25
CA LYS A 57 -19.96 -9.86 -6.41
C LYS A 57 -18.87 -8.82 -6.69
N LEU A 58 -19.17 -7.82 -7.52
CA LEU A 58 -18.28 -6.70 -7.78
C LEU A 58 -17.98 -5.90 -6.51
N GLN A 59 -19.00 -5.66 -5.69
CA GLN A 59 -18.83 -4.97 -4.41
C GLN A 59 -17.97 -5.79 -3.44
N GLU A 60 -18.21 -7.10 -3.31
CA GLU A 60 -17.40 -8.01 -2.49
C GLU A 60 -15.93 -8.03 -2.94
N ASP A 61 -15.67 -8.16 -4.24
CA ASP A 61 -14.33 -8.15 -4.81
C ASP A 61 -13.62 -6.81 -4.56
N SER A 62 -14.35 -5.68 -4.61
CA SER A 62 -13.82 -4.35 -4.32
C SER A 62 -13.40 -4.17 -2.85
N GLN A 63 -14.18 -4.73 -1.91
CA GLN A 63 -13.87 -4.68 -0.48
C GLN A 63 -12.64 -5.52 -0.14
N ILE A 64 -12.56 -6.73 -0.69
CA ILE A 64 -11.40 -7.62 -0.50
C ILE A 64 -10.13 -6.96 -1.05
N PHE A 65 -10.22 -6.32 -2.22
CA PHE A 65 -9.11 -5.58 -2.81
C PHE A 65 -8.65 -4.43 -1.89
N TYR A 66 -9.60 -3.66 -1.37
CA TYR A 66 -9.32 -2.54 -0.46
C TYR A 66 -8.63 -3.00 0.84
N LEU A 67 -9.16 -4.04 1.50
CA LEU A 67 -8.56 -4.59 2.72
C LEU A 67 -7.14 -5.14 2.46
N ARG A 68 -6.95 -5.85 1.34
CA ARG A 68 -5.63 -6.34 0.95
C ARG A 68 -4.63 -5.19 0.77
N ARG A 69 -5.07 -4.09 0.17
CA ARG A 69 -4.25 -2.88 -0.01
C ARG A 69 -3.82 -2.28 1.33
N ILE A 70 -4.72 -2.18 2.31
CA ILE A 70 -4.39 -1.71 3.68
C ILE A 70 -3.33 -2.60 4.33
N TYR A 71 -3.47 -3.93 4.24
CA TYR A 71 -2.47 -4.85 4.80
C TYR A 71 -1.11 -4.75 4.11
N GLN A 72 -1.09 -4.53 2.79
CA GLN A 72 0.16 -4.31 2.05
C GLN A 72 0.83 -2.98 2.44
N GLN A 73 0.04 -1.92 2.65
CA GLN A 73 0.53 -0.64 3.16
C GLN A 73 1.21 -0.81 4.51
N ALA A 74 0.49 -1.40 5.48
CA ALA A 74 1.01 -1.65 6.82
C ALA A 74 2.30 -2.48 6.79
N LYS A 75 2.34 -3.52 5.95
CA LYS A 75 3.54 -4.35 5.75
C LYS A 75 4.72 -3.54 5.21
N GLN A 76 4.53 -2.79 4.11
CA GLN A 76 5.63 -2.02 3.51
C GLN A 76 6.14 -0.91 4.45
N VAL A 77 5.25 -0.25 5.20
CA VAL A 77 5.63 0.72 6.23
C VAL A 77 6.47 0.04 7.32
N SER A 78 6.03 -1.12 7.82
CA SER A 78 6.79 -1.92 8.79
C SER A 78 8.18 -2.32 8.27
N GLN A 79 8.28 -2.73 7.00
CA GLN A 79 9.54 -3.10 6.36
C GLN A 79 10.51 -1.91 6.22
N ILE A 80 9.99 -0.71 5.92
CA ILE A 80 10.80 0.53 5.93
C ILE A 80 11.35 0.79 7.33
N ILE A 81 10.54 0.63 8.38
CA ILE A 81 10.98 0.85 9.76
C ILE A 81 12.03 -0.19 10.18
N ALA A 82 11.80 -1.46 9.86
CA ALA A 82 12.78 -2.53 10.10
C ALA A 82 14.10 -2.26 9.37
N TYR A 83 14.05 -1.74 8.13
CA TYR A 83 15.23 -1.31 7.38
C TYR A 83 16.00 -0.23 8.12
N ILE A 84 15.30 0.82 8.60
CA ILE A 84 15.93 1.88 9.39
C ILE A 84 16.65 1.26 10.59
N TRP A 85 15.95 0.45 11.38
CA TRP A 85 16.52 -0.12 12.61
C TRP A 85 17.69 -1.06 12.38
N ARG A 86 17.67 -1.84 11.29
CA ARG A 86 18.72 -2.78 10.94
C ARG A 86 20.03 -2.10 10.58
N TRP A 87 19.96 -0.96 9.89
CA TRP A 87 21.15 -0.36 9.26
C TRP A 87 21.59 0.96 9.91
N ILE A 88 20.77 1.62 10.72
CA ILE A 88 21.07 2.98 11.25
C ILE A 88 22.40 3.08 12.01
N ASP A 89 22.80 2.03 12.72
CA ASP A 89 24.04 2.00 13.50
C ASP A 89 25.17 1.17 12.86
N ASP A 90 24.92 0.58 11.70
CA ASP A 90 25.93 -0.21 10.99
C ASP A 90 26.84 0.71 10.16
N ALA A 91 27.79 1.35 10.84
CA ALA A 91 28.70 2.35 10.24
C ALA A 91 29.57 1.83 9.09
N THR A 92 29.65 0.51 8.91
CA THR A 92 30.42 -0.13 7.85
C THR A 92 29.60 -0.39 6.59
N ASN A 93 28.27 -0.26 6.67
CA ASN A 93 27.37 -0.60 5.59
C ASN A 93 26.88 0.65 4.84
N PRO A 94 26.94 0.69 3.49
CA PRO A 94 26.42 1.81 2.71
C PRO A 94 24.92 2.09 2.95
N LYS A 95 24.15 1.08 3.37
CA LYS A 95 22.73 1.22 3.73
C LYS A 95 22.48 2.12 4.95
N GLN A 96 23.51 2.42 5.74
CA GLN A 96 23.40 3.32 6.90
C GLN A 96 22.90 4.71 6.49
N GLU A 97 23.42 5.26 5.40
CA GLU A 97 23.06 6.62 4.99
C GLU A 97 21.59 6.69 4.52
N ILE A 98 21.15 5.66 3.80
CA ILE A 98 19.75 5.49 3.42
C ILE A 98 18.85 5.39 4.66
N ALA A 99 19.23 4.59 5.66
CA ALA A 99 18.50 4.48 6.91
C ALA A 99 18.42 5.81 7.68
N LYS A 100 19.51 6.60 7.69
CA LYS A 100 19.52 7.94 8.29
C LYS A 100 18.57 8.90 7.58
N GLN A 101 18.51 8.85 6.25
CA GLN A 101 17.59 9.67 5.46
C GLN A 101 16.13 9.27 5.70
N LEU A 102 15.83 7.96 5.62
CA LEU A 102 14.50 7.42 5.91
C LEU A 102 14.02 7.80 7.32
N LYS A 103 14.88 7.70 8.33
CA LYS A 103 14.55 8.08 9.73
C LYS A 103 13.99 9.51 9.84
N LYS A 104 14.45 10.45 9.00
CA LYS A 104 14.00 11.85 9.07
C LYS A 104 12.49 11.98 8.86
N TYR A 105 11.92 11.19 7.95
CA TYR A 105 10.49 11.18 7.67
C TYR A 105 9.64 10.73 8.85
N PHE A 106 10.13 9.78 9.66
CA PHE A 106 9.39 9.28 10.83
C PHE A 106 9.67 10.09 12.10
N ALA A 107 10.88 10.65 12.24
CA ALA A 107 11.23 11.51 13.37
C ALA A 107 10.60 12.91 13.28
N HIS A 108 10.38 13.40 12.05
CA HIS A 108 9.74 14.68 11.77
C HIS A 108 8.65 14.47 10.70
N PRO A 109 7.53 13.80 11.05
CA PRO A 109 6.50 13.42 10.07
C PRO A 109 5.74 14.61 9.49
N THR A 110 5.77 15.75 10.16
CA THR A 110 4.98 16.95 9.87
C THR A 110 5.84 17.97 9.14
N LYS A 111 5.44 18.40 7.94
CA LYS A 111 6.19 19.37 7.11
C LYS A 111 6.05 20.80 7.63
N GLU A 112 4.87 21.14 8.15
CA GLU A 112 4.49 22.44 8.73
C GLU A 112 3.38 22.22 9.78
N ASN A 113 3.13 23.17 10.69
CA ASN A 113 2.13 23.04 11.77
C ASN A 113 0.69 22.69 11.32
N THR A 114 0.40 22.75 10.02
CA THR A 114 -0.91 22.51 9.42
C THR A 114 -1.00 21.21 8.59
N ASN A 115 0.12 20.56 8.25
CA ASN A 115 0.14 19.32 7.46
C ASN A 115 0.80 18.17 8.24
N VAL A 116 0.02 17.63 9.19
CA VAL A 116 0.39 16.46 10.00
C VAL A 116 0.62 15.27 9.08
N GLY A 117 1.81 14.67 9.15
CA GLY A 117 2.18 13.54 8.28
C GLY A 117 2.68 13.93 6.89
N GLY A 118 2.71 15.22 6.53
CA GLY A 118 3.07 15.67 5.17
C GLY A 118 4.46 15.26 4.67
N ASN A 119 5.44 14.97 5.55
CA ASN A 119 6.71 14.39 5.10
C ASN A 119 6.54 12.91 4.75
N LEU A 120 5.81 12.15 5.59
CA LEU A 120 5.49 10.75 5.30
C LEU A 120 4.68 10.61 4.00
N GLU A 121 3.77 11.55 3.75
CA GLU A 121 3.02 11.61 2.48
C GLU A 121 3.96 11.67 1.28
N ASN A 122 5.02 12.50 1.30
CA ASN A 122 5.98 12.57 0.19
C ASN A 122 6.70 11.22 -0.01
N LEU A 123 7.18 10.61 1.08
CA LEU A 123 7.84 9.30 1.02
C LEU A 123 6.92 8.22 0.44
N PHE A 124 5.68 8.16 0.92
CA PHE A 124 4.75 7.11 0.51
C PHE A 124 4.04 7.40 -0.82
N ALA A 125 4.06 8.64 -1.29
CA ALA A 125 3.59 9.04 -2.61
C ALA A 125 4.60 8.71 -3.72
N ALA A 126 5.85 8.48 -3.37
CA ALA A 126 6.89 8.18 -4.35
C ALA A 126 6.64 6.83 -5.02
N ASN A 127 6.94 6.78 -6.32
CA ASN A 127 6.82 5.57 -7.12
C ASN A 127 8.17 5.19 -7.73
N PRO A 128 8.87 4.18 -7.17
CA PRO A 128 10.16 3.75 -7.70
C PRO A 128 10.07 3.15 -9.11
N ARG A 129 8.88 2.80 -9.60
CA ARG A 129 8.63 2.24 -10.94
C ARG A 129 8.50 3.29 -12.04
N GLU A 130 8.34 4.56 -11.70
CA GLU A 130 8.21 5.62 -12.71
C GLU A 130 9.58 6.06 -13.24
N ASP A 131 9.68 6.15 -14.57
CA ASP A 131 10.91 6.53 -15.27
C ASP A 131 11.16 8.06 -15.22
N ASN A 132 10.10 8.87 -15.08
CA ASN A 132 10.18 10.33 -14.96
C ASN A 132 9.91 10.78 -13.52
N LEU A 133 10.97 10.77 -12.70
CA LEU A 133 10.92 11.11 -11.28
C LEU A 133 10.89 12.63 -11.01
N GLU A 134 10.24 13.45 -11.84
CA GLU A 134 10.26 14.91 -11.65
C GLU A 134 9.70 15.34 -10.28
N GLN A 135 8.85 14.51 -9.67
CA GLN A 135 8.35 14.67 -8.30
C GLN A 135 8.82 13.48 -7.45
N ASN A 136 9.37 13.77 -6.26
CA ASN A 136 9.80 12.78 -5.26
C ASN A 136 10.90 11.80 -5.72
N ALA A 137 11.86 12.26 -6.53
CA ALA A 137 12.98 11.42 -6.99
C ALA A 137 13.81 10.84 -5.85
N ASP A 138 14.07 11.65 -4.83
CA ASP A 138 14.88 11.25 -3.68
C ASP A 138 14.17 10.14 -2.89
N GLU A 139 12.89 10.33 -2.59
CA GLU A 139 12.05 9.34 -1.93
C GLU A 139 11.96 8.04 -2.75
N ALA A 140 11.79 8.13 -4.07
CA ALA A 140 11.76 6.97 -4.95
C ALA A 140 13.07 6.18 -4.88
N ASN A 141 14.22 6.87 -4.87
CA ASN A 141 15.53 6.24 -4.71
C ASN A 141 15.68 5.57 -3.34
N LEU A 142 15.21 6.20 -2.26
CA LEU A 142 15.19 5.58 -0.93
C LEU A 142 14.35 4.29 -0.93
N LEU A 143 13.18 4.30 -1.58
CA LEU A 143 12.32 3.11 -1.67
C LEU A 143 12.95 2.00 -2.52
N ARG A 144 13.73 2.32 -3.57
CA ARG A 144 14.47 1.31 -4.35
C ARG A 144 15.51 0.58 -3.51
N GLU A 145 16.15 1.27 -2.57
CA GLU A 145 17.13 0.67 -1.66
C GLU A 145 16.49 -0.24 -0.60
N VAL A 146 15.29 0.11 -0.13
CA VAL A 146 14.51 -0.76 0.78
C VAL A 146 13.95 -1.96 0.02
N PHE A 147 13.47 -1.73 -1.20
CA PHE A 147 12.79 -2.71 -2.04
C PHE A 147 13.52 -2.91 -3.38
N PRO A 148 14.70 -3.58 -3.41
CA PRO A 148 15.51 -3.69 -4.63
C PRO A 148 14.80 -4.43 -5.78
N ASN A 149 13.78 -5.22 -5.48
CA ASN A 149 12.98 -5.97 -6.47
C ASN A 149 11.66 -5.28 -6.83
N TYR A 150 11.58 -3.95 -6.66
CA TYR A 150 10.35 -3.16 -6.86
C TYR A 150 9.67 -3.38 -8.22
N ASN A 151 10.42 -3.73 -9.28
CA ASN A 151 9.89 -4.02 -10.62
C ASN A 151 9.33 -5.44 -10.78
N GLU A 152 9.78 -6.39 -9.98
CA GLU A 152 9.49 -7.81 -10.15
C GLU A 152 8.45 -8.32 -9.15
N ASP A 153 8.43 -7.75 -7.94
CA ASP A 153 7.55 -8.19 -6.88
C ASP A 153 6.15 -7.57 -7.02
N GLN A 154 5.20 -8.40 -7.43
CA GLN A 154 3.79 -8.03 -7.59
C GLN A 154 3.07 -7.77 -6.26
N ASN A 155 3.65 -8.18 -5.13
CA ASN A 155 3.06 -7.92 -3.81
C ASN A 155 3.41 -6.54 -3.27
N LEU A 156 4.40 -5.86 -3.86
CA LEU A 156 4.72 -4.47 -3.54
C LEU A 156 3.79 -3.53 -4.30
N ILE A 157 3.19 -2.62 -3.56
CA ILE A 157 2.35 -1.55 -4.09
C ILE A 157 3.12 -0.23 -4.04
N PHE A 158 3.09 0.48 -5.16
CA PHE A 158 3.63 1.82 -5.31
C PHE A 158 2.66 2.66 -6.16
N PRO A 159 2.39 3.91 -5.79
CA PRO A 159 2.72 4.51 -4.50
C PRO A 159 2.08 3.73 -3.33
N ILE A 160 2.71 3.75 -2.15
CA ILE A 160 2.23 3.00 -0.98
C ILE A 160 0.82 3.51 -0.60
N PHE A 161 0.65 4.83 -0.49
CA PHE A 161 -0.67 5.48 -0.45
C PHE A 161 -0.91 6.21 -1.78
N ASN A 162 -2.05 5.99 -2.42
CA ASN A 162 -2.42 6.64 -3.69
C ASN A 162 -3.03 8.03 -3.46
N LYS A 163 -3.36 8.75 -4.54
CA LYS A 163 -3.88 10.12 -4.47
C LYS A 163 -5.19 10.23 -3.70
N PHE A 164 -6.10 9.27 -3.85
CA PHE A 164 -7.33 9.18 -3.05
C PHE A 164 -7.04 9.00 -1.56
N GLU A 165 -6.18 8.03 -1.21
CA GLU A 165 -5.79 7.74 0.17
C GLU A 165 -5.02 8.89 0.82
N ARG A 166 -4.44 9.80 0.05
CA ARG A 166 -3.79 11.03 0.53
C ARG A 166 -4.72 12.25 0.51
N GLY A 167 -5.97 12.11 0.07
CA GLY A 167 -6.92 13.23 -0.01
C GLY A 167 -6.62 14.27 -1.10
N GLU A 168 -5.82 13.91 -2.11
CA GLU A 168 -5.48 14.79 -3.23
C GLU A 168 -6.59 14.84 -4.29
N GLU A 169 -7.33 13.75 -4.47
CA GLU A 169 -8.45 13.69 -5.43
C GLU A 169 -9.70 14.38 -4.90
N VAL A 170 -9.96 14.23 -3.60
CA VAL A 170 -11.08 14.86 -2.91
C VAL A 170 -10.55 15.51 -1.64
N SER A 171 -10.39 16.82 -1.68
CA SER A 171 -9.83 17.60 -0.56
C SER A 171 -10.58 17.29 0.73
N GLY A 172 -9.82 16.84 1.73
CA GLY A 172 -10.34 16.45 3.03
C GLY A 172 -10.58 14.95 3.19
N LEU A 173 -10.87 14.20 2.13
CA LEU A 173 -11.21 12.78 2.20
C LEU A 173 -10.00 11.89 1.86
N GLY A 174 -9.17 11.62 2.88
CA GLY A 174 -7.99 10.74 2.79
C GLY A 174 -7.61 10.16 4.15
N TYR A 175 -6.42 9.59 4.28
CA TYR A 175 -5.88 9.11 5.55
C TYR A 175 -5.08 10.21 6.23
N LEU A 176 -5.29 10.39 7.53
CA LEU A 176 -4.41 11.17 8.37
C LEU A 176 -3.24 10.29 8.83
N LEU A 177 -2.06 10.52 8.28
CA LEU A 177 -0.85 9.80 8.68
C LEU A 177 -0.29 10.41 9.96
N THR A 178 -0.18 9.60 11.02
CA THR A 178 0.42 10.02 12.30
C THR A 178 1.49 9.05 12.74
N VAL A 179 2.39 9.48 13.61
CA VAL A 179 3.42 8.63 14.19
C VAL A 179 3.20 8.54 15.70
N ASP A 180 3.16 7.32 16.22
CA ASP A 180 3.21 7.05 17.66
C ASP A 180 4.59 6.51 18.03
N ILE A 181 5.26 7.23 18.93
CA ILE A 181 6.59 6.88 19.43
C ILE A 181 6.53 6.00 20.69
N ASN A 182 5.35 5.78 21.27
CA ASN A 182 5.21 5.05 22.53
C ASN A 182 4.76 3.60 22.34
N SER A 183 4.49 3.18 21.09
CA SER A 183 3.92 1.88 20.79
C SER A 183 4.69 1.15 19.69
N TYR A 184 4.84 -0.17 19.85
CA TYR A 184 5.27 -1.09 18.80
C TYR A 184 4.13 -1.52 17.88
N GLN A 185 2.88 -1.20 18.23
CA GLN A 185 1.70 -1.54 17.45
C GLN A 185 0.96 -0.27 17.04
N GLY A 186 0.77 -0.10 15.74
CA GLY A 186 -0.05 0.97 15.18
C GLY A 186 -1.48 0.52 15.01
N ASN A 187 -2.35 1.50 14.81
CA ASN A 187 -3.75 1.26 14.50
C ASN A 187 -4.21 2.04 13.27
N LEU A 188 -5.17 1.46 12.55
CA LEU A 188 -6.06 2.20 11.66
C LEU A 188 -7.35 2.46 12.45
N SER A 189 -7.74 3.72 12.60
CA SER A 189 -8.90 4.09 13.42
C SER A 189 -9.78 5.13 12.74
N ASP A 190 -11.05 5.17 13.15
CA ASP A 190 -11.98 6.20 12.70
C ASP A 190 -11.51 7.59 13.14
N THR A 191 -11.84 8.58 12.33
CA THR A 191 -11.60 9.98 12.65
C THR A 191 -12.69 10.52 13.58
N SER A 192 -12.44 11.67 14.20
CA SER A 192 -13.50 12.34 14.97
C SER A 192 -14.61 12.87 14.04
N ILE A 193 -15.83 12.99 14.57
CA ILE A 193 -17.04 13.46 13.84
C ILE A 193 -16.82 14.78 13.08
N ASN A 194 -15.86 15.62 13.49
CA ASN A 194 -15.58 16.93 12.91
C ASN A 194 -14.31 16.98 12.05
N HIS A 195 -13.68 15.84 11.74
CA HIS A 195 -12.45 15.81 10.94
C HIS A 195 -12.74 15.30 9.53
N PRO A 196 -12.28 15.98 8.46
CA PRO A 196 -12.61 15.57 7.09
C PRO A 196 -12.02 14.21 6.64
N TYR A 197 -10.98 13.71 7.31
CA TYR A 197 -10.28 12.48 6.93
C TYR A 197 -11.18 11.24 7.09
N LEU A 198 -10.90 10.21 6.29
CA LEU A 198 -11.58 8.91 6.33
C LEU A 198 -11.10 8.08 7.52
N PHE A 199 -9.78 7.99 7.70
CA PHE A 199 -9.15 7.21 8.77
C PHE A 199 -7.93 7.93 9.31
N ILE A 200 -7.57 7.64 10.55
CA ILE A 200 -6.27 7.93 11.13
C ILE A 200 -5.43 6.67 11.00
N HIS A 201 -4.32 6.77 10.26
CA HIS A 201 -3.33 5.71 10.15
C HIS A 201 -2.16 6.03 11.07
N THR A 202 -2.16 5.43 12.25
CA THR A 202 -1.10 5.60 13.24
C THR A 202 0.02 4.62 12.96
N ILE A 203 1.18 5.17 12.62
CA ILE A 203 2.39 4.42 12.30
C ILE A 203 3.21 4.29 13.58
N PRO A 204 3.47 3.06 14.06
CA PRO A 204 4.30 2.83 15.22
C PRO A 204 5.75 3.06 14.82
N PHE A 205 6.38 4.12 15.31
CA PHE A 205 7.81 4.32 15.17
C PHE A 205 8.43 4.52 16.55
N PRO A 206 8.39 3.46 17.39
CA PRO A 206 8.92 3.57 18.74
C PRO A 206 10.45 3.69 18.70
N PRO A 207 11.07 4.03 19.84
CA PRO A 207 12.50 3.82 20.03
C PRO A 207 12.89 2.41 19.61
N ARG A 208 13.96 2.32 18.80
CA ARG A 208 14.49 1.01 18.40
C ARG A 208 14.88 0.24 19.68
N PRO A 209 14.40 -1.01 19.85
CA PRO A 209 14.83 -1.83 20.96
C PRO A 209 16.34 -2.11 20.86
N GLN A 210 16.95 -2.51 21.97
CA GLN A 210 18.28 -3.11 21.90
C GLN A 210 18.19 -4.35 21.02
N LEU A 211 19.10 -4.53 20.06
CA LEU A 211 19.08 -5.71 19.19
C LEU A 211 19.75 -6.88 19.91
N SER A 212 19.00 -7.96 20.15
CA SER A 212 19.46 -9.14 20.88
C SER A 212 18.45 -10.28 20.72
N ASP A 213 18.85 -11.50 21.11
CA ASP A 213 17.95 -12.67 21.14
C ASP A 213 16.74 -12.50 22.09
N ALA A 214 16.82 -11.57 23.06
CA ALA A 214 15.74 -11.30 23.99
C ALA A 214 14.64 -10.39 23.41
N THR A 215 14.92 -9.73 22.29
CA THR A 215 14.05 -8.69 21.70
C THR A 215 13.86 -8.98 20.21
N VAL A 216 14.70 -8.39 19.37
CA VAL A 216 14.76 -8.63 17.94
C VAL A 216 16.22 -8.63 17.50
N THR A 217 16.58 -9.61 16.69
CA THR A 217 17.92 -9.79 16.16
C THR A 217 18.09 -9.06 14.83
N PRO A 218 19.34 -8.74 14.42
CA PRO A 218 19.61 -8.20 13.10
C PRO A 218 19.15 -9.11 11.94
N ASP A 219 19.14 -10.42 12.16
CA ASP A 219 18.71 -11.39 11.15
C ASP A 219 17.18 -11.43 11.04
N GLU A 220 16.43 -11.38 12.15
CA GLU A 220 14.96 -11.25 12.09
C GLU A 220 14.50 -9.98 11.39
N LEU A 221 15.19 -8.85 11.62
CA LEU A 221 14.91 -7.61 10.88
C LEU A 221 15.16 -7.80 9.38
N LYS A 222 16.26 -8.47 9.00
CA LYS A 222 16.60 -8.74 7.61
C LYS A 222 15.57 -9.66 6.96
N ASP A 223 15.21 -10.74 7.63
CA ASP A 223 14.19 -11.70 7.18
C ASP A 223 12.84 -11.02 6.97
N TRP A 224 12.49 -10.07 7.84
CA TRP A 224 11.26 -9.28 7.68
C TRP A 224 11.31 -8.32 6.49
N ILE A 225 12.41 -7.58 6.33
CA ILE A 225 12.64 -6.70 5.17
C ILE A 225 12.51 -7.49 3.86
N GLU A 226 13.06 -8.72 3.82
CA GLU A 226 13.06 -9.58 2.64
C GLU A 226 11.78 -10.43 2.51
N ASN A 227 10.81 -10.27 3.42
CA ASN A 227 9.62 -11.12 3.45
C ASN A 227 8.68 -10.88 2.25
N LYS A 228 8.56 -11.88 1.39
CA LYS A 228 7.66 -11.89 0.22
C LYS A 228 6.53 -12.92 0.32
N ILE A 229 6.34 -13.53 1.50
CA ILE A 229 5.37 -14.63 1.67
C ILE A 229 3.95 -14.07 1.50
N PRO A 230 3.15 -14.58 0.53
CA PRO A 230 1.77 -14.16 0.34
C PRO A 230 0.94 -14.40 1.61
N GLY A 231 0.08 -13.44 1.98
CA GLY A 231 -0.75 -13.54 3.18
C GLY A 231 -0.02 -13.27 4.50
N LYS A 232 1.32 -13.17 4.51
CA LYS A 232 2.09 -12.78 5.70
C LYS A 232 2.27 -11.26 5.73
N TYR A 233 1.35 -10.58 6.39
CA TYR A 233 1.32 -9.11 6.50
C TYR A 233 1.94 -8.56 7.78
N TYR A 234 2.07 -9.41 8.80
CA TYR A 234 2.62 -9.06 10.10
C TYR A 234 3.93 -9.81 10.36
N ALA A 235 4.83 -9.16 11.09
CA ALA A 235 6.04 -9.79 11.59
C ALA A 235 5.68 -10.77 12.73
N ASP A 236 6.38 -11.89 12.82
CA ASP A 236 6.18 -12.85 13.92
C ASP A 236 6.75 -12.31 15.23
N ASN A 237 7.81 -11.50 15.15
CA ASN A 237 8.43 -10.87 16.29
C ASN A 237 7.69 -9.57 16.68
N LEU A 238 7.14 -9.54 17.89
CA LEU A 238 6.31 -8.44 18.41
C LEU A 238 7.05 -7.10 18.55
N TYR A 239 8.39 -7.12 18.59
CA TYR A 239 9.19 -5.90 18.62
C TYR A 239 9.33 -5.25 17.25
N ILE A 240 9.02 -5.95 16.15
CA ILE A 240 8.99 -5.36 14.82
C ILE A 240 7.65 -4.63 14.65
N PRO A 241 7.66 -3.31 14.37
CA PRO A 241 6.47 -2.49 14.52
C PRO A 241 5.56 -2.65 13.31
N THR A 242 4.28 -2.91 13.55
CA THR A 242 3.27 -3.15 12.52
C THR A 242 2.00 -2.37 12.81
N THR A 243 1.33 -1.87 11.77
CA THR A 243 -0.01 -1.28 11.91
C THR A 243 -1.08 -2.34 11.65
N SER A 244 -2.06 -2.44 12.54
CA SER A 244 -3.20 -3.35 12.42
C SER A 244 -4.52 -2.57 12.38
N THR A 245 -5.58 -3.22 11.90
CA THR A 245 -6.96 -2.69 11.91
C THR A 245 -7.72 -3.22 13.11
#